data_AF-A0A2S4Y5U0-F1
#
_entry.id   AF-A0A2S4Y5U0-F1
#
_cell.length_a   1.000
_cell.length_b   1.000
_cell.length_c   1.000
_cell.angle_alpha   90.00
_cell.angle_beta   90.00
_cell.angle_gamma   90.00
#
_symmetry.space_group_name_H-M   'P 1'
#
loop_
_entity.id
_entity.type
_entity.pdbx_description
1 polymer ?
#
loop_
_entity_poly.entity_id
_entity_poly.type
_entity_poly.pdbx_seq_one_letter_code
_entity_poly.pdbx_strand_id
1 'polypeptide(L)'
;MALRIGAEEEFHVVNLESGRLVPRAGDILERLDRPGFTTELHRSMVESNSRVHHTLDDLYKDLTGARRRLDAAASSLGLAVVAAGTVPLARITSGDVTADARYRRMAQEYRRVADEQLICSAQVHVDVPDRDTAVRAMCLVSPWLPPLLALSASSPFWLGTDTGYASWRTMLWQRWPTAGPAGCYPDAAAYDAAIEDLIRSGVISDAGMVYYDVRPSAHQQTLELRICDACPRAETVVLISGLFRALVQDACSRRAREGGPACDGHHEWLRAASWRAARSGLEGTLVDPVTRRAVPARTALQRMLVRLRPALEASGDWAVVRELLAEILAIGSAAHRLRRAAEAEDLLASIDLMVAETRGAVGPRRPHRPRPTARAAPARSPEAWAADR
;
A
#
# COMPACT_ATOMS: atom_id res chain seq x y z
N MET A 1 -3.34 -24.21 -0.28
CA MET A 1 -2.98 -23.64 1.03
C MET A 1 -3.27 -22.15 0.97
N ALA A 2 -3.96 -21.57 1.96
CA ALA A 2 -4.25 -20.14 1.98
C ALA A 2 -2.96 -19.37 2.32
N LEU A 3 -2.52 -18.49 1.41
CA LEU A 3 -1.32 -17.67 1.62
C LEU A 3 -1.57 -16.66 2.74
N ARG A 4 -0.63 -16.60 3.70
CA ARG A 4 -0.69 -15.63 4.80
C ARG A 4 -0.19 -14.27 4.33
N ILE A 5 -0.60 -13.24 5.06
CA ILE A 5 -0.31 -11.85 4.75
C ILE A 5 0.27 -11.14 5.96
N GLY A 6 1.20 -10.22 5.71
CA GLY A 6 1.67 -9.22 6.65
C GLY A 6 1.76 -7.87 5.95
N ALA A 7 1.80 -6.81 6.73
CA ALA A 7 2.00 -5.45 6.24
C ALA A 7 2.91 -4.64 7.15
N GLU A 8 3.65 -3.72 6.54
CA GLU A 8 4.50 -2.73 7.18
C GLU A 8 3.92 -1.35 6.82
N GLU A 9 3.67 -0.51 7.82
CA GLU A 9 3.16 0.84 7.64
C GLU A 9 4.16 1.85 8.17
N GLU A 10 4.55 2.80 7.33
CA GLU A 10 5.36 3.94 7.74
C GLU A 10 4.47 5.16 7.99
N PHE A 11 4.82 5.94 9.02
CA PHE A 11 4.08 7.11 9.45
C PHE A 11 5.00 8.31 9.60
N HIS A 12 4.57 9.45 9.07
CA HIS A 12 5.17 10.75 9.33
C HIS A 12 4.80 11.24 10.74
N VAL A 13 5.74 11.90 11.42
CA VAL A 13 5.51 12.57 12.70
C VAL A 13 5.34 14.07 12.47
N VAL A 14 4.16 14.59 12.83
CA VAL A 14 3.82 16.02 12.67
C VAL A 14 3.54 16.67 14.01
N ASN A 15 3.84 17.96 14.12
CA ASN A 15 3.36 18.79 15.22
C ASN A 15 1.87 19.09 15.00
N LEU A 16 1.04 18.83 16.02
CA LEU A 16 -0.42 18.87 15.87
C LEU A 16 -0.96 20.29 15.60
N GLU A 17 -0.32 21.33 16.13
CA GLU A 17 -0.77 22.72 15.98
C GLU A 17 -0.35 23.33 14.64
N SER A 18 0.91 23.12 14.25
CA SER A 18 1.47 23.72 13.04
C SER A 18 1.38 22.85 11.79
N GLY A 19 0.99 21.58 11.93
CA GLY A 19 0.98 20.58 10.83
C GLY A 19 2.35 20.24 10.26
N ARG A 20 3.44 20.79 10.81
CA ARG A 20 4.79 20.63 10.26
C ARG A 20 5.37 19.25 10.59
N LEU A 21 6.09 18.67 9.64
CA LEU A 21 6.91 17.48 9.87
C LEU A 21 8.02 17.79 10.89
N VAL A 22 8.20 16.93 11.89
CA VAL A 22 9.20 17.12 12.96
C VAL A 22 10.03 15.85 13.22
N PRO A 23 11.34 15.97 13.52
CA PRO A 23 12.22 14.83 13.76
C PRO A 23 12.09 14.26 15.19
N ARG A 24 10.86 13.89 15.60
CA ARG A 24 10.54 13.45 16.97
C ARG A 24 9.98 12.01 17.08
N ALA A 25 10.33 11.14 16.13
CA ALA A 25 9.94 9.72 16.17
C ALA A 25 10.46 9.00 17.42
N GLY A 26 11.67 9.32 17.88
CA GLY A 26 12.27 8.74 19.09
C GLY A 26 11.38 8.93 20.33
N ASP A 27 10.88 10.15 20.53
CA ASP A 27 10.04 10.51 21.69
C ASP A 27 8.72 9.73 21.74
N ILE A 28 8.18 9.35 20.57
CA ILE A 28 6.99 8.50 20.46
C ILE A 28 7.36 7.05 20.76
N LEU A 29 8.46 6.55 20.17
CA LEU A 29 8.92 5.17 20.35
C LEU A 29 9.34 4.86 21.80
N GLU A 30 9.80 5.85 22.57
CA GLU A 30 10.09 5.71 24.00
C GLU A 30 8.84 5.46 24.86
N ARG A 31 7.64 5.77 24.35
CA ARG A 31 6.35 5.57 25.02
C ARG A 31 5.66 4.27 24.62
N LEU A 32 6.22 3.53 23.68
CA LEU A 32 5.65 2.29 23.17
C LEU A 32 6.44 1.10 23.68
N ASP A 33 5.73 0.01 23.98
CA ASP A 33 6.39 -1.29 23.96
C ASP A 33 6.84 -1.56 22.53
N ARG A 34 8.14 -1.82 22.34
CA ARG A 34 8.78 -1.86 21.03
C ARG A 34 8.42 -3.03 20.10
N PRO A 35 7.75 -4.14 20.51
CA PRO A 35 7.36 -5.18 19.57
C PRO A 35 6.51 -4.63 18.40
N GLY A 36 7.07 -4.72 17.19
CA GLY A 36 6.40 -4.27 15.97
C GLY A 36 6.45 -2.77 15.71
N PHE A 37 7.30 -2.00 16.39
CA PHE A 37 7.59 -0.59 16.07
C PHE A 37 9.09 -0.34 15.97
N THR A 38 9.52 0.39 14.94
CA THR A 38 10.94 0.71 14.73
C THR A 38 11.14 2.13 14.21
N THR A 39 12.40 2.59 14.25
CA THR A 39 12.86 3.81 13.60
C THR A 39 13.07 3.58 12.12
N GLU A 40 12.93 4.65 11.33
CA GLU A 40 13.24 4.66 9.91
C GLU A 40 14.43 5.59 9.56
N LEU A 41 14.78 5.69 8.27
CA LEU A 41 15.91 6.49 7.77
C LEU A 41 15.95 7.91 8.37
N HIS A 42 14.79 8.58 8.44
CA HIS A 42 14.67 9.91 9.05
C HIS A 42 13.98 9.83 10.40
N ARG A 43 14.43 10.67 11.33
CA ARG A 43 13.86 10.80 12.69
C ARG A 43 12.43 11.36 12.72
N SER A 44 11.88 11.71 11.57
CA SER A 44 10.50 12.15 11.39
C SER A 44 9.54 11.02 11.00
N MET A 45 10.01 9.76 11.03
CA MET A 45 9.22 8.61 10.62
C MET A 45 9.27 7.49 11.66
N VAL A 46 8.13 6.82 11.83
CA VAL A 46 7.97 5.60 12.61
C VAL A 46 7.45 4.51 11.68
N GLU A 47 8.00 3.30 11.78
CA GLU A 47 7.46 2.12 11.10
C GLU A 47 6.71 1.24 12.11
N SER A 48 5.62 0.65 11.65
CA SER A 48 4.92 -0.42 12.36
C SER A 48 4.81 -1.67 11.50
N ASN A 49 5.15 -2.81 12.10
CA ASN A 49 5.09 -4.12 11.48
C ASN A 49 3.98 -4.94 12.11
N SER A 50 3.00 -5.34 11.29
CA SER A 50 1.95 -6.25 11.72
C SER A 50 2.48 -7.66 11.94
N ARG A 51 1.71 -8.46 12.67
CA ARG A 51 1.90 -9.92 12.70
C ARG A 51 1.48 -10.53 11.36
N VAL A 52 1.75 -11.83 11.23
CA VAL A 52 1.33 -12.61 10.07
C VAL A 52 -0.10 -13.13 10.29
N HIS A 53 -0.98 -12.89 9.32
CA HIS A 53 -2.41 -13.16 9.41
C HIS A 53 -2.92 -14.08 8.30
N HIS A 54 -3.97 -14.82 8.59
CA HIS A 54 -4.69 -15.62 7.59
C HIS A 54 -5.85 -14.87 6.95
N THR A 55 -6.45 -13.91 7.66
CA THR A 55 -7.64 -13.18 7.21
C THR A 55 -7.36 -11.68 7.10
N LEU A 56 -8.09 -11.01 6.22
CA LEU A 56 -8.03 -9.55 6.09
C LEU A 56 -8.61 -8.83 7.31
N ASP A 57 -9.54 -9.46 8.04
CA ASP A 57 -10.13 -8.90 9.25
C ASP A 57 -9.13 -8.87 10.42
N ASP A 58 -8.34 -9.94 10.59
CA ASP A 58 -7.27 -9.98 11.60
C ASP A 58 -6.16 -8.97 11.27
N LEU A 59 -5.80 -8.85 9.98
CA LEU A 59 -4.89 -7.80 9.53
C LEU A 59 -5.44 -6.40 9.86
N TYR A 60 -6.70 -6.12 9.53
CA TYR A 60 -7.33 -4.83 9.83
C TYR A 60 -7.30 -4.50 11.34
N LYS A 61 -7.63 -5.47 12.20
CA LYS A 61 -7.58 -5.31 13.66
C LYS A 61 -6.17 -5.02 14.16
N ASP A 62 -5.16 -5.66 13.59
CA ASP A 62 -3.76 -5.44 13.97
C ASP A 62 -3.28 -4.05 13.56
N LEU A 63 -3.53 -3.64 12.31
CA LEU A 63 -3.18 -2.31 11.79
C LEU A 63 -3.85 -1.19 12.60
N THR A 64 -5.17 -1.28 12.80
CA THR A 64 -5.91 -0.30 13.61
C THR A 64 -5.50 -0.32 15.09
N GLY A 65 -5.13 -1.50 15.62
CA GLY A 65 -4.54 -1.63 16.94
C GLY A 65 -3.21 -0.88 17.07
N ALA A 66 -2.30 -1.05 16.11
CA ALA A 66 -1.02 -0.37 16.07
C ALA A 66 -1.18 1.15 15.93
N ARG A 67 -2.02 1.62 15.01
CA ARG A 67 -2.35 3.04 14.80
C ARG A 67 -2.90 3.70 16.06
N ARG A 68 -3.78 3.04 16.82
CA ARG A 68 -4.28 3.55 18.11
C ARG A 68 -3.18 3.70 19.16
N ARG A 69 -2.24 2.75 19.23
CA ARG A 69 -1.10 2.85 20.16
C ARG A 69 -0.19 4.01 19.78
N LEU A 70 0.12 4.17 18.49
CA LEU A 70 0.90 5.31 17.99
C LEU A 70 0.23 6.65 18.29
N ASP A 71 -1.08 6.75 18.06
CA ASP A 71 -1.83 7.97 18.33
C ASP A 71 -1.85 8.32 19.83
N ALA A 72 -2.03 7.34 20.71
CA ALA A 72 -1.98 7.56 22.15
C ALA A 72 -0.59 8.05 22.60
N ALA A 73 0.49 7.46 22.06
CA ALA A 73 1.85 7.87 22.35
C ALA A 73 2.14 9.31 21.84
N ALA A 74 1.75 9.61 20.60
CA ALA A 74 1.99 10.90 19.95
C ALA A 74 1.17 12.04 20.57
N SER A 75 -0.11 11.82 20.84
CA SER A 75 -1.02 12.86 21.34
C SER A 75 -0.58 13.39 22.71
N SER A 76 0.04 12.55 23.55
CA SER A 76 0.60 12.98 24.84
C SER A 76 1.75 14.00 24.74
N LEU A 77 2.29 14.20 23.53
CA LEU A 77 3.43 15.05 23.23
C LEU A 77 3.07 16.30 22.41
N GLY A 78 1.77 16.52 22.13
CA GLY A 78 1.34 17.53 21.15
C GLY A 78 1.74 17.18 19.71
N LEU A 79 1.91 15.89 19.43
CA LEU A 79 2.27 15.35 18.12
C LEU A 79 1.12 14.52 17.55
N ALA A 80 1.15 14.26 16.25
CA ALA A 80 0.34 13.25 15.60
C ALA A 80 1.20 12.41 14.65
N VAL A 81 0.75 11.18 14.40
CA VAL A 81 1.27 10.33 13.32
C VAL A 81 0.33 10.38 12.12
N VAL A 82 0.89 10.38 10.92
CA VAL A 82 0.15 10.46 9.67
C VAL A 82 0.64 9.39 8.70
N ALA A 83 -0.27 8.54 8.21
CA ALA A 83 0.01 7.62 7.11
C ALA A 83 -0.29 8.31 5.77
N ALA A 84 0.72 8.83 5.09
CA ALA A 84 0.58 9.41 3.75
C ALA A 84 1.93 9.32 3.02
N GLY A 85 1.93 9.24 1.69
CA GLY A 85 3.18 9.11 0.93
C GLY A 85 4.11 10.31 1.10
N THR A 86 3.55 11.51 1.31
CA THR A 86 4.24 12.73 1.75
C THR A 86 3.28 13.52 2.63
N VAL A 87 3.81 14.44 3.44
CA VAL A 87 3.03 15.48 4.11
C VAL A 87 3.22 16.85 3.44
N PRO A 88 2.19 17.72 3.39
CA PRO A 88 2.26 19.00 2.69
C PRO A 88 3.36 19.93 3.23
N LEU A 89 3.47 20.04 4.56
CA LEU A 89 4.37 20.97 5.25
C LEU A 89 5.68 20.30 5.71
N ALA A 90 6.28 19.54 4.80
CA ALA A 90 7.63 19.00 4.97
C ALA A 90 8.71 20.08 4.82
N ARG A 91 9.89 19.84 5.39
CA ARG A 91 11.09 20.66 5.17
C ARG A 91 12.28 19.74 5.00
N ILE A 92 13.06 19.97 3.95
CA ILE A 92 14.30 19.23 3.71
C ILE A 92 15.39 19.80 4.60
N THR A 93 15.94 18.98 5.48
CA THR A 93 17.09 19.33 6.32
C THR A 93 18.16 18.27 6.28
N SER A 94 19.39 18.70 6.02
CA SER A 94 20.56 17.87 6.25
C SER A 94 20.73 17.60 7.74
N GLY A 95 20.84 16.33 8.12
CA GLY A 95 21.14 15.92 9.50
C GLY A 95 19.96 15.37 10.32
N ASP A 96 18.76 15.25 9.74
CA ASP A 96 17.62 14.60 10.40
C ASP A 96 17.58 13.07 10.25
N VAL A 97 18.64 12.51 9.66
CA VAL A 97 18.85 11.07 9.52
C VAL A 97 19.03 10.43 10.90
N THR A 98 18.39 9.27 11.08
CA THR A 98 18.49 8.47 12.31
C THR A 98 19.95 8.08 12.57
N ALA A 99 20.34 8.08 13.86
CA ALA A 99 21.73 7.88 14.30
C ALA A 99 22.26 6.44 14.13
N ASP A 100 21.75 5.70 13.16
CA ASP A 100 22.20 4.37 12.76
C ASP A 100 23.39 4.47 11.78
N ALA A 101 24.27 3.47 11.80
CA ALA A 101 25.48 3.48 10.99
C ALA A 101 25.19 3.25 9.49
N ARG A 102 24.22 2.40 9.15
CA ARG A 102 23.78 2.15 7.77
C ARG A 102 23.12 3.40 7.20
N TYR A 103 22.19 4.00 7.93
CA TYR A 103 21.51 5.23 7.49
C TYR A 103 22.46 6.41 7.26
N ARG A 104 23.45 6.59 8.14
CA ARG A 104 24.50 7.62 7.94
C ARG A 104 25.34 7.38 6.69
N ARG A 105 25.70 6.13 6.40
CA ARG A 105 26.41 5.78 5.15
C ARG A 105 25.55 6.08 3.93
N MET A 106 24.27 5.67 3.94
CA MET A 106 23.33 5.98 2.86
C MET A 106 23.22 7.49 2.61
N ALA A 107 23.08 8.30 3.67
CA ALA A 107 23.01 9.75 3.52
C ALA A 107 24.30 10.35 2.91
N GLN A 108 25.47 9.81 3.26
CA GLN A 108 26.76 10.24 2.71
C GLN A 108 26.93 9.86 1.24
N GLU A 109 26.44 8.68 0.85
CA GLU A 109 26.61 8.13 -0.49
C GLU A 109 25.60 8.73 -1.48
N TYR A 110 24.31 8.75 -1.12
CA TYR A 110 23.21 9.17 -2.00
C TYR A 110 22.84 10.65 -1.88
N ARG A 111 23.43 11.35 -0.90
CA ARG A 111 23.37 12.81 -0.74
C ARG A 111 21.95 13.35 -0.85
N ARG A 112 21.70 14.22 -1.83
CA ARG A 112 20.44 14.94 -1.99
C ARG A 112 19.24 14.01 -2.17
N VAL A 113 19.43 12.83 -2.78
CA VAL A 113 18.37 11.83 -2.92
C VAL A 113 17.93 11.31 -1.55
N ALA A 114 18.88 11.09 -0.63
CA ALA A 114 18.59 10.68 0.74
C ALA A 114 18.02 11.83 1.58
N ASP A 115 18.50 13.06 1.42
CA ASP A 115 17.96 14.23 2.13
C ASP A 115 16.48 14.48 1.79
N GLU A 116 16.07 14.19 0.56
CA GLU A 116 14.71 14.38 0.07
C GLU A 116 13.81 13.15 0.28
N GLN A 117 14.33 12.08 0.90
CA GLN A 117 13.61 10.84 1.21
C GLN A 117 12.67 11.04 2.43
N LEU A 118 11.77 12.01 2.37
CA LEU A 118 10.71 12.22 3.37
C LEU A 118 9.41 11.63 2.86
N ILE A 119 9.43 10.31 2.60
CA ILE A 119 8.30 9.57 2.06
C ILE A 119 7.95 8.38 2.94
N CYS A 120 6.66 8.09 3.09
CA CYS A 120 6.19 6.90 3.80
C CYS A 120 5.50 5.91 2.86
N SER A 121 5.71 4.62 3.06
CA SER A 121 5.10 3.54 2.30
C SER A 121 4.16 2.65 3.11
N ALA A 122 3.27 1.95 2.41
CA ALA A 122 2.58 0.78 2.95
C ALA A 122 3.07 -0.43 2.15
N GLN A 123 3.68 -1.37 2.84
CA GLN A 123 4.29 -2.56 2.25
C GLN A 123 3.44 -3.78 2.59
N VAL A 124 3.36 -4.74 1.67
CA VAL A 124 2.58 -5.98 1.91
C VAL A 124 3.42 -7.20 1.59
N HIS A 125 3.44 -8.13 2.53
CA HIS A 125 4.10 -9.42 2.40
C HIS A 125 3.06 -10.50 2.18
N VAL A 126 3.27 -11.36 1.18
CA VAL A 126 2.43 -12.55 0.94
C VAL A 126 3.33 -13.76 0.89
N ASP A 127 3.00 -14.80 1.65
CA ASP A 127 3.72 -16.07 1.63
C ASP A 127 3.85 -16.64 0.22
N VAL A 128 5.01 -17.26 -0.04
CA VAL A 128 5.25 -18.06 -1.24
C VAL A 128 5.90 -19.39 -0.84
N PRO A 129 5.72 -20.48 -1.62
CA PRO A 129 6.22 -21.80 -1.25
C PRO A 129 7.75 -21.88 -1.17
N ASP A 130 8.44 -21.10 -2.00
CA ASP A 130 9.88 -21.09 -2.15
C ASP A 130 10.33 -19.81 -2.89
N ARG A 131 11.64 -19.51 -2.82
CA ARG A 131 12.25 -18.31 -3.41
C ARG A 131 12.14 -18.28 -4.94
N ASP A 132 12.19 -19.44 -5.56
CA ASP A 132 12.12 -19.66 -6.99
C ASP A 132 10.72 -19.28 -7.52
N THR A 133 9.69 -19.69 -6.78
CA THR A 133 8.30 -19.28 -6.98
C THR A 133 8.13 -17.78 -6.74
N ALA A 134 8.79 -17.20 -5.72
CA ALA A 134 8.78 -15.76 -5.47
C ALA A 134 9.28 -14.96 -6.68
N VAL A 135 10.46 -15.29 -7.19
CA VAL A 135 11.10 -14.60 -8.32
C VAL A 135 10.23 -14.68 -9.58
N ARG A 136 9.65 -15.84 -9.85
CA ARG A 136 8.81 -16.00 -11.04
C ARG A 136 7.43 -15.34 -10.87
N ALA A 137 6.87 -15.34 -9.66
CA ALA A 137 5.64 -14.62 -9.35
C ALA A 137 5.83 -13.10 -9.44
N MET A 138 6.97 -12.57 -8.98
CA MET A 138 7.36 -11.17 -9.10
C MET A 138 7.12 -10.67 -10.53
N CYS A 139 7.68 -11.39 -11.52
CA CYS A 139 7.58 -11.04 -12.92
C CYS A 139 6.12 -11.04 -13.45
N LEU A 140 5.28 -12.01 -13.04
CA LEU A 140 3.87 -12.09 -13.44
C LEU A 140 2.97 -11.02 -12.79
N VAL A 141 3.34 -10.57 -11.59
CA VAL A 141 2.58 -9.60 -10.81
C VAL A 141 2.92 -8.16 -11.20
N SER A 142 4.14 -7.88 -11.65
CA SER A 142 4.62 -6.52 -11.99
C SER A 142 3.67 -5.69 -12.88
N PRO A 143 3.03 -6.23 -13.94
CA PRO A 143 2.06 -5.48 -14.75
C PRO A 143 0.85 -4.95 -13.97
N TRP A 144 0.52 -5.54 -12.84
CA TRP A 144 -0.66 -5.24 -12.03
C TRP A 144 -0.39 -4.28 -10.87
N LEU A 145 0.86 -3.82 -10.70
CA LEU A 145 1.23 -2.88 -9.64
C LEU A 145 0.74 -1.43 -9.86
N PRO A 146 0.74 -0.86 -11.08
CA PRO A 146 0.30 0.52 -11.27
C PRO A 146 -1.15 0.79 -10.80
N PRO A 147 -2.14 -0.10 -10.98
CA PRO A 147 -3.45 0.06 -10.36
C PRO A 147 -3.44 0.05 -8.82
N LEU A 148 -2.56 -0.72 -8.17
CA LEU A 148 -2.41 -0.70 -6.71
C LEU A 148 -1.80 0.62 -6.23
N LEU A 149 -0.82 1.16 -6.97
CA LEU A 149 -0.28 2.49 -6.73
C LEU A 149 -1.38 3.56 -6.80
N ALA A 150 -2.24 3.51 -7.83
CA ALA A 150 -3.35 4.44 -7.99
C ALA A 150 -4.37 4.38 -6.83
N LEU A 151 -4.61 3.20 -6.24
CA LEU A 151 -5.43 3.05 -5.02
C LEU A 151 -4.77 3.69 -3.80
N SER A 152 -3.46 3.51 -3.64
CA SER A 152 -2.71 4.01 -2.48
C SER A 152 -2.41 5.52 -2.51
N ALA A 153 -2.49 6.15 -3.69
CA ALA A 153 -2.02 7.50 -3.93
C ALA A 153 -2.55 8.52 -2.89
N SER A 154 -1.63 9.06 -2.08
CA SER A 154 -1.93 9.86 -0.90
C SER A 154 -1.00 11.07 -0.72
N SER A 155 -0.17 11.35 -1.72
CA SER A 155 0.91 12.34 -1.60
C SER A 155 0.84 13.41 -2.70
N PRO A 156 -0.24 14.23 -2.76
CA PRO A 156 -0.39 15.24 -3.81
C PRO A 156 0.44 16.51 -3.60
N PHE A 157 0.84 16.79 -2.36
CA PHE A 157 1.55 18.00 -1.97
C PHE A 157 3.02 17.73 -1.64
N TRP A 158 3.87 18.70 -1.91
CA TRP A 158 5.28 18.68 -1.53
C TRP A 158 5.77 20.10 -1.26
N LEU A 159 6.40 20.31 -0.10
CA LEU A 159 6.97 21.60 0.31
C LEU A 159 5.99 22.77 0.15
N GLY A 160 4.76 22.58 0.60
CA GLY A 160 3.71 23.59 0.57
C GLY A 160 3.03 23.81 -0.77
N THR A 161 3.32 23.00 -1.80
CA THR A 161 2.75 23.18 -3.15
C THR A 161 2.05 21.91 -3.64
N ASP A 162 0.95 22.06 -4.37
CA ASP A 162 0.37 20.95 -5.14
C ASP A 162 1.31 20.58 -6.29
N THR A 163 1.76 19.34 -6.31
CA THR A 163 2.71 18.83 -7.31
C THR A 163 2.06 18.56 -8.67
N GLY A 164 0.73 18.50 -8.70
CA GLY A 164 -0.04 17.96 -9.80
C GLY A 164 -0.03 16.43 -9.87
N TYR A 165 0.71 15.70 -9.04
CA TYR A 165 0.69 14.22 -9.01
C TYR A 165 -0.27 13.69 -7.96
N ALA A 166 -0.81 12.50 -8.14
CA ALA A 166 -1.55 11.81 -7.07
C ALA A 166 -0.57 11.15 -6.07
N SER A 167 0.54 10.59 -6.57
CA SER A 167 1.65 10.06 -5.79
C SER A 167 2.95 10.78 -6.15
N TRP A 168 3.26 11.89 -5.48
CA TRP A 168 4.60 12.49 -5.51
C TRP A 168 5.68 11.59 -4.88
N ARG A 169 5.34 10.75 -3.91
CA ARG A 169 6.25 9.76 -3.34
C ARG A 169 6.92 8.93 -4.43
N THR A 170 6.16 8.47 -5.41
CA THR A 170 6.71 7.70 -6.55
C THR A 170 7.81 8.47 -7.28
N MET A 171 7.64 9.78 -7.49
CA MET A 171 8.62 10.62 -8.18
C MET A 171 9.91 10.80 -7.36
N LEU A 172 9.79 10.93 -6.04
CA LEU A 172 10.94 10.99 -5.15
C LEU A 172 11.68 9.64 -5.12
N TRP A 173 10.94 8.54 -5.05
CA TRP A 173 11.47 7.18 -4.94
C TRP A 173 12.22 6.71 -6.19
N GLN A 174 11.73 7.02 -7.39
CA GLN A 174 12.33 6.61 -8.68
C GLN A 174 13.75 7.13 -8.95
N ARG A 175 14.28 7.99 -8.08
CA ARG A 175 15.65 8.52 -8.14
C ARG A 175 16.67 7.61 -7.46
N TRP A 176 16.22 6.64 -6.67
CA TRP A 176 17.10 5.64 -6.08
C TRP A 176 17.55 4.61 -7.14
N PRO A 177 18.78 4.09 -7.07
CA PRO A 177 19.41 3.39 -8.19
C PRO A 177 18.64 2.17 -8.71
N THR A 178 17.99 1.44 -7.81
CA THR A 178 17.27 0.19 -8.10
C THR A 178 15.74 0.35 -7.98
N ALA A 179 15.25 1.58 -7.78
CA ALA A 179 13.82 1.81 -7.62
C ALA A 179 13.06 1.70 -8.95
N GLY A 180 11.90 1.05 -8.89
CA GLY A 180 11.01 0.86 -10.03
C GLY A 180 10.78 -0.61 -10.38
N PRO A 181 10.36 -0.92 -11.61
CA PRO A 181 9.98 -2.28 -11.99
C PRO A 181 11.21 -3.22 -11.99
N ALA A 182 11.03 -4.41 -11.40
CA ALA A 182 12.02 -5.48 -11.47
C ALA A 182 12.08 -6.10 -12.88
N GLY A 183 13.27 -6.58 -13.24
CA GLY A 183 13.46 -7.48 -14.38
C GLY A 183 12.80 -8.85 -14.17
N CYS A 184 12.71 -9.62 -15.24
CA CYS A 184 12.26 -11.01 -15.19
C CYS A 184 13.45 -11.96 -15.17
N TYR A 185 13.40 -12.93 -14.25
CA TYR A 185 14.46 -13.91 -14.06
C TYR A 185 13.89 -15.33 -14.14
N PRO A 186 14.65 -16.29 -14.68
CA PRO A 186 14.18 -17.67 -14.81
C PRO A 186 14.02 -18.38 -13.46
N ASP A 187 14.85 -18.04 -12.48
CA ASP A 187 14.93 -18.67 -11.17
C ASP A 187 15.59 -17.75 -10.13
N ALA A 188 15.63 -18.20 -8.88
CA ALA A 188 16.25 -17.49 -7.77
C ALA A 188 17.76 -17.29 -7.95
N ALA A 189 18.46 -18.26 -8.55
CA ALA A 189 19.90 -18.17 -8.76
C ALA A 189 20.25 -17.02 -9.72
N ALA A 190 19.52 -16.89 -10.83
CA ALA A 190 19.70 -15.80 -11.78
C ALA A 190 19.33 -14.43 -11.19
N TYR A 191 18.30 -14.37 -10.35
CA TYR A 191 17.95 -13.16 -9.60
C TYR A 191 19.07 -12.77 -8.62
N ASP A 192 19.55 -13.72 -7.81
CA ASP A 192 20.58 -13.49 -6.81
C ASP A 192 21.91 -13.08 -7.46
N ALA A 193 22.28 -13.70 -8.59
CA ALA A 193 23.44 -13.29 -9.39
C ALA A 193 23.34 -11.85 -9.90
N ALA A 194 22.16 -11.43 -10.36
CA ALA A 194 21.95 -10.05 -10.80
C ALA A 194 22.03 -9.03 -9.65
N ILE A 195 21.59 -9.40 -8.44
CA ILE A 195 21.79 -8.57 -7.25
C ILE A 195 23.26 -8.51 -6.85
N GLU A 196 23.99 -9.63 -6.92
CA GLU A 196 25.43 -9.66 -6.66
C GLU A 196 26.21 -8.78 -7.65
N ASP A 197 25.81 -8.76 -8.93
CA ASP A 197 26.39 -7.87 -9.94
C ASP A 197 26.19 -6.38 -9.58
N LEU A 198 25.00 -6.01 -9.09
CA LEU A 198 24.72 -4.65 -8.61
C LEU A 198 25.57 -4.29 -7.40
N ILE A 199 25.74 -5.20 -6.44
CA ILE A 199 26.59 -5.00 -5.26
C ILE A 199 28.06 -4.85 -5.69
N ARG A 200 28.55 -5.75 -6.54
CA ARG A 200 29.93 -5.75 -7.04
C ARG A 200 30.25 -4.49 -7.84
N SER A 201 29.27 -3.92 -8.53
CA SER A 201 29.44 -2.65 -9.25
C SER A 201 29.56 -1.43 -8.33
N GLY A 202 29.20 -1.55 -7.05
CA GLY A 202 29.18 -0.43 -6.10
C GLY A 202 27.96 0.49 -6.24
N VAL A 203 27.01 0.17 -7.12
CA VAL A 203 25.75 0.95 -7.27
C VAL A 203 24.84 0.81 -6.04
N ILE A 204 24.92 -0.33 -5.34
CA ILE A 204 24.26 -0.57 -4.07
C ILE A 204 25.22 -1.23 -3.09
N SER A 205 25.08 -0.94 -1.80
CA SER A 205 25.98 -1.49 -0.77
C SER A 205 25.59 -2.90 -0.31
N ASP A 206 24.30 -3.25 -0.37
CA ASP A 206 23.78 -4.55 0.07
C ASP A 206 22.40 -4.87 -0.57
N ALA A 207 21.94 -6.11 -0.43
CA ALA A 207 20.66 -6.56 -0.98
C ALA A 207 19.43 -5.83 -0.41
N GLY A 208 19.54 -5.21 0.77
CA GLY A 208 18.49 -4.36 1.34
C GLY A 208 18.24 -3.08 0.54
N MET A 209 19.21 -2.69 -0.31
CA MET A 209 19.09 -1.57 -1.25
C MET A 209 18.49 -1.96 -2.60
N VAL A 210 17.89 -3.15 -2.71
CA VAL A 210 17.08 -3.53 -3.87
C VAL A 210 15.68 -2.95 -3.72
N TYR A 211 15.41 -1.83 -4.39
CA TYR A 211 14.21 -1.03 -4.20
C TYR A 211 13.12 -1.27 -5.24
N TYR A 212 13.09 -2.47 -5.82
CA TYR A 212 12.06 -2.84 -6.79
C TYR A 212 10.65 -2.66 -6.22
N ASP A 213 9.72 -2.28 -7.09
CA ASP A 213 8.30 -2.04 -6.79
C ASP A 213 7.62 -3.29 -6.17
N VAL A 214 8.16 -4.47 -6.48
CA VAL A 214 7.87 -5.77 -5.87
C VAL A 214 9.16 -6.60 -5.88
N ARG A 215 9.44 -7.37 -4.81
CA ARG A 215 10.62 -8.23 -4.72
C ARG A 215 10.38 -9.49 -3.87
N PRO A 216 11.14 -10.58 -4.06
CA PRO A 216 11.30 -11.59 -3.03
C PRO A 216 11.91 -10.93 -1.78
N SER A 217 11.34 -11.20 -0.61
CA SER A 217 11.92 -10.71 0.63
C SER A 217 13.33 -11.30 0.84
N ALA A 218 14.22 -10.49 1.41
CA ALA A 218 15.58 -10.90 1.73
C ALA A 218 15.66 -11.78 2.99
N HIS A 219 14.63 -11.73 3.84
CA HIS A 219 14.65 -12.32 5.18
C HIS A 219 13.37 -13.11 5.52
N GLN A 220 12.36 -13.06 4.65
CA GLN A 220 11.13 -13.85 4.76
C GLN A 220 10.89 -14.66 3.48
N GLN A 221 10.12 -15.74 3.60
CA GLN A 221 9.69 -16.53 2.46
C GLN A 221 8.42 -15.93 1.84
N THR A 222 8.50 -14.66 1.45
CA THR A 222 7.37 -13.86 0.96
C THR A 222 7.73 -13.16 -0.35
N LEU A 223 6.70 -12.81 -1.11
CA LEU A 223 6.77 -11.73 -2.09
C LEU A 223 6.30 -10.43 -1.42
N GLU A 224 7.09 -9.37 -1.59
CA GLU A 224 6.96 -8.09 -0.90
C GLU A 224 6.58 -6.99 -1.90
N LEU A 225 5.42 -6.37 -1.70
CA LEU A 225 4.92 -5.23 -2.45
C LEU A 225 5.42 -3.93 -1.81
N ARG A 226 6.08 -3.05 -2.58
CA ARG A 226 6.69 -1.80 -2.09
C ARG A 226 6.29 -0.54 -2.86
N ILE A 227 5.54 -0.69 -3.95
CA ILE A 227 5.15 0.43 -4.81
C ILE A 227 4.22 1.44 -4.12
N CYS A 228 3.40 1.01 -3.16
CA CYS A 228 2.31 1.79 -2.62
C CYS A 228 2.77 2.92 -1.69
N ASP A 229 2.04 4.03 -1.75
CA ASP A 229 2.15 5.07 -0.72
C ASP A 229 1.57 4.57 0.61
N ALA A 230 2.04 5.14 1.72
CA ALA A 230 1.33 5.01 2.99
C ALA A 230 -0.10 5.54 2.84
N CYS A 231 -1.07 4.85 3.42
CA CYS A 231 -2.49 5.12 3.19
C CYS A 231 -3.13 5.70 4.46
N PRO A 232 -3.77 6.89 4.41
CA PRO A 232 -4.40 7.45 5.61
C PRO A 232 -5.45 6.52 6.22
N ARG A 233 -6.19 5.80 5.38
CA ARG A 233 -7.17 4.79 5.80
C ARG A 233 -6.57 3.38 5.84
N ALA A 234 -6.70 2.70 6.98
CA ALA A 234 -6.28 1.31 7.12
C ALA A 234 -7.06 0.36 6.19
N GLU A 235 -8.32 0.69 5.86
CA GLU A 235 -9.12 -0.09 4.91
C GLU A 235 -8.48 -0.13 3.51
N THR A 236 -7.79 0.93 3.09
CA THR A 236 -7.08 0.95 1.81
C THR A 236 -5.91 -0.02 1.81
N VAL A 237 -5.16 -0.11 2.93
CA VAL A 237 -4.08 -1.09 3.07
C VAL A 237 -4.64 -2.51 2.99
N VAL A 238 -5.74 -2.79 3.69
CA VAL A 238 -6.42 -4.09 3.64
C VAL A 238 -6.91 -4.45 2.23
N LEU A 239 -7.48 -3.49 1.50
CA LEU A 239 -7.88 -3.69 0.10
C LEU A 239 -6.67 -4.07 -0.77
N ILE A 240 -5.56 -3.33 -0.64
CA ILE A 240 -4.32 -3.60 -1.38
C ILE A 240 -3.77 -4.97 -1.00
N SER A 241 -3.78 -5.34 0.29
CA SER A 241 -3.32 -6.66 0.75
C SER A 241 -4.14 -7.81 0.17
N GLY A 242 -5.47 -7.67 0.10
CA GLY A 242 -6.35 -8.67 -0.50
C GLY A 242 -6.11 -8.83 -2.01
N LEU A 243 -5.99 -7.71 -2.74
CA LEU A 243 -5.69 -7.73 -4.17
C LEU A 243 -4.29 -8.31 -4.45
N PHE A 244 -3.28 -7.94 -3.67
CA PHE A 244 -1.93 -8.44 -3.82
C PHE A 244 -1.83 -9.93 -3.49
N ARG A 245 -2.47 -10.41 -2.40
CA ARG A 245 -2.58 -11.84 -2.12
C ARG A 245 -3.21 -12.61 -3.28
N ALA A 246 -4.30 -12.09 -3.84
CA ALA A 246 -4.95 -12.72 -4.98
C ALA A 246 -4.08 -12.74 -6.24
N LEU A 247 -3.28 -11.68 -6.48
CA LEU A 247 -2.29 -11.63 -7.57
C LEU A 247 -1.20 -12.70 -7.39
N VAL A 248 -0.64 -12.82 -6.19
CA VAL A 248 0.38 -13.84 -5.88
C VAL A 248 -0.19 -15.24 -6.03
N GLN A 249 -1.41 -15.48 -5.54
CA GLN A 249 -2.10 -16.76 -5.67
C GLN A 249 -2.41 -17.12 -7.13
N ASP A 250 -2.89 -16.15 -7.95
CA ASP A 250 -3.09 -16.32 -9.40
C ASP A 250 -1.77 -16.66 -10.09
N ALA A 251 -0.68 -15.95 -9.76
CA ALA A 251 0.65 -16.20 -10.33
C ALA A 251 1.18 -17.60 -9.99
N CYS A 252 1.09 -18.02 -8.72
CA CYS A 252 1.48 -19.37 -8.28
C CYS A 252 0.65 -20.45 -8.99
N SER A 253 -0.67 -20.25 -9.06
CA SER A 253 -1.59 -21.20 -9.71
C SER A 253 -1.33 -21.35 -11.20
N ARG A 254 -0.95 -20.27 -11.90
CA ARG A 254 -0.60 -20.32 -13.32
C ARG A 254 0.69 -21.08 -13.58
N ARG A 255 1.69 -20.97 -12.68
CA ARG A 255 2.96 -21.69 -12.83
C ARG A 255 2.84 -23.18 -12.54
N ALA A 256 1.97 -23.56 -11.61
CA ALA A 256 1.71 -24.96 -11.30
C ALA A 256 1.05 -25.72 -12.47
N ARG A 257 0.50 -25.02 -13.47
CA ARG A 257 -0.06 -25.63 -14.68
C ARG A 257 1.05 -25.81 -15.72
N GLU A 258 1.24 -27.03 -16.20
CA GLU A 258 2.15 -27.33 -17.32
C GLU A 258 1.79 -26.45 -18.54
N GLY A 259 2.79 -25.83 -19.16
CA GLY A 259 2.59 -24.91 -20.29
C GLY A 259 1.90 -23.59 -19.94
N GLY A 260 1.81 -23.23 -18.64
CA GLY A 260 1.25 -21.96 -18.20
C GLY A 260 1.95 -20.76 -18.86
N PRO A 261 1.22 -19.67 -19.17
CA PRO A 261 1.81 -18.52 -19.86
C PRO A 261 2.97 -17.95 -19.04
N ALA A 262 4.15 -17.94 -19.66
CA ALA A 262 5.29 -17.21 -19.15
C ALA A 262 5.04 -15.70 -19.30
N CYS A 263 5.62 -14.90 -18.42
CA CYS A 263 5.78 -13.49 -18.74
C CYS A 263 6.59 -13.38 -20.03
N ASP A 264 6.23 -12.46 -20.91
CA ASP A 264 6.94 -12.22 -22.16
C ASP A 264 8.33 -11.58 -21.94
N GLY A 265 8.67 -11.25 -20.68
CA GLY A 265 9.95 -10.66 -20.28
C GLY A 265 10.06 -9.16 -20.58
N HIS A 266 9.01 -8.54 -21.14
CA HIS A 266 9.01 -7.16 -21.61
C HIS A 266 8.38 -6.23 -20.57
N HIS A 267 9.22 -5.72 -19.67
CA HIS A 267 8.83 -4.86 -18.55
C HIS A 267 9.20 -3.38 -18.74
N GLU A 268 9.80 -3.00 -19.85
CA GLU A 268 10.26 -1.62 -20.12
C GLU A 268 9.12 -0.59 -20.04
N TRP A 269 7.90 -0.98 -20.39
CA TRP A 269 6.71 -0.11 -20.34
C TRP A 269 6.19 0.11 -18.92
N LEU A 270 6.57 -0.74 -17.95
CA LEU A 270 6.07 -0.66 -16.57
C LEU A 270 6.48 0.64 -15.89
N ARG A 271 7.68 1.16 -16.18
CA ARG A 271 8.10 2.46 -15.63
C ARG A 271 7.15 3.58 -16.08
N ALA A 272 6.74 3.57 -17.35
CA ALA A 272 5.79 4.54 -17.88
C ALA A 272 4.38 4.33 -17.32
N ALA A 273 3.96 3.08 -17.08
CA ALA A 273 2.68 2.78 -16.44
C ALA A 273 2.62 3.21 -14.97
N SER A 274 3.67 2.94 -14.19
CA SER A 274 3.81 3.41 -12.80
C SER A 274 3.84 4.94 -12.75
N TRP A 275 4.57 5.61 -13.66
CA TRP A 275 4.52 7.07 -13.77
C TRP A 275 3.10 7.58 -14.09
N ARG A 276 2.39 6.93 -15.02
CA ARG A 276 1.01 7.29 -15.36
C ARG A 276 0.07 7.14 -14.17
N ALA A 277 0.21 6.07 -13.38
CA ALA A 277 -0.54 5.87 -12.15
C ALA A 277 -0.22 6.93 -11.09
N ALA A 278 1.06 7.23 -10.88
CA ALA A 278 1.50 8.28 -9.96
C ALA A 278 0.94 9.66 -10.34
N ARG A 279 0.88 9.98 -11.65
CA ARG A 279 0.34 11.26 -12.12
C ARG A 279 -1.18 11.37 -11.99
N SER A 280 -1.89 10.29 -12.29
CA SER A 280 -3.34 10.34 -12.53
C SER A 280 -4.17 9.89 -11.32
N GLY A 281 -3.62 9.02 -10.48
CA GLY A 281 -4.36 8.43 -9.36
C GLY A 281 -5.60 7.67 -9.80
N LEU A 282 -6.58 7.58 -8.89
CA LEU A 282 -7.85 6.90 -9.10
C LEU A 282 -8.83 7.71 -9.97
N GLU A 283 -8.59 9.02 -10.07
CA GLU A 283 -9.46 9.99 -10.74
C GLU A 283 -9.20 10.08 -12.24
N GLY A 284 -8.09 9.52 -12.73
CA GLY A 284 -7.66 9.64 -14.11
C GLY A 284 -7.56 8.31 -14.86
N THR A 285 -6.58 8.28 -15.76
CA THR A 285 -6.37 7.20 -16.72
C THR A 285 -5.13 6.40 -16.35
N LEU A 286 -5.24 5.07 -16.39
CA LEU A 286 -4.15 4.12 -16.21
C LEU A 286 -3.81 3.42 -17.52
N VAL A 287 -2.69 2.70 -17.52
CA VAL A 287 -2.34 1.75 -18.58
C VAL A 287 -2.95 0.40 -18.21
N ASP A 288 -3.78 -0.15 -19.09
CA ASP A 288 -4.38 -1.48 -18.90
C ASP A 288 -3.28 -2.56 -19.00
N PRO A 289 -3.10 -3.43 -17.98
CA PRO A 289 -2.00 -4.40 -17.95
C PRO A 289 -2.04 -5.47 -19.06
N VAL A 290 -3.21 -5.67 -19.69
CA VAL A 290 -3.42 -6.70 -20.70
C VAL A 290 -3.28 -6.12 -22.11
N THR A 291 -3.95 -5.00 -22.36
CA THR A 291 -4.04 -4.39 -23.70
C THR A 291 -2.99 -3.30 -23.94
N ARG A 292 -2.28 -2.85 -22.89
CA ARG A 292 -1.35 -1.71 -22.90
C ARG A 292 -1.98 -0.39 -23.37
N ARG A 293 -3.32 -0.31 -23.40
CA ARG A 293 -4.07 0.88 -23.79
C ARG A 293 -4.43 1.72 -22.57
N ALA A 294 -4.60 3.01 -22.82
CA ALA A 294 -5.13 3.94 -21.84
C ALA A 294 -6.59 3.58 -21.49
N VAL A 295 -6.90 3.42 -20.20
CA VAL A 295 -8.25 3.17 -19.69
C VAL A 295 -8.51 3.96 -18.41
N PRO A 296 -9.75 4.34 -18.08
CA PRO A 296 -10.07 4.91 -16.77
C PRO A 296 -9.64 3.99 -15.63
N ALA A 297 -9.13 4.55 -14.52
CA ALA A 297 -8.65 3.75 -13.38
C ALA A 297 -9.72 2.80 -12.84
N ARG A 298 -10.97 3.26 -12.75
CA ARG A 298 -12.16 2.44 -12.42
C ARG A 298 -12.25 1.19 -13.28
N THR A 299 -12.10 1.34 -14.60
CA THR A 299 -12.19 0.23 -15.55
C THR A 299 -11.05 -0.77 -15.35
N ALA A 300 -9.81 -0.29 -15.16
CA ALA A 300 -8.66 -1.16 -14.88
C ALA A 300 -8.87 -1.98 -13.60
N LEU A 301 -9.34 -1.34 -12.51
CA LEU A 301 -9.59 -1.99 -11.23
C LEU A 301 -10.76 -2.97 -11.28
N GLN A 302 -11.85 -2.65 -11.99
CA GLN A 302 -12.96 -3.58 -12.18
C GLN A 302 -12.53 -4.82 -12.98
N ARG A 303 -11.71 -4.65 -14.02
CA ARG A 303 -11.13 -5.77 -14.78
C ARG A 303 -10.21 -6.63 -13.92
N MET A 304 -9.37 -6.00 -13.10
CA MET A 304 -8.54 -6.68 -12.12
C MET A 304 -9.41 -7.50 -11.15
N LEU A 305 -10.46 -6.91 -10.58
CA LEU A 305 -11.37 -7.60 -9.65
C LEU A 305 -12.04 -8.82 -10.31
N VAL A 306 -12.55 -8.68 -11.53
CA VAL A 306 -13.16 -9.79 -12.29
C VAL A 306 -12.16 -10.91 -12.52
N ARG A 307 -10.94 -10.57 -12.94
CA ARG A 307 -9.86 -11.54 -13.15
C ARG A 307 -9.50 -12.29 -11.87
N LEU A 308 -9.38 -11.57 -10.76
CA LEU A 308 -8.90 -12.12 -9.48
C LEU A 308 -9.98 -12.82 -8.66
N ARG A 309 -11.25 -12.79 -9.11
CA ARG A 309 -12.37 -13.40 -8.41
C ARG A 309 -12.10 -14.84 -7.94
N PRO A 310 -11.58 -15.78 -8.76
CA PRO A 310 -11.34 -17.14 -8.30
C PRO A 310 -10.33 -17.22 -7.14
N ALA A 311 -9.26 -16.41 -7.18
CA ALA A 311 -8.26 -16.36 -6.13
C ALA A 311 -8.83 -15.73 -4.84
N LEU A 312 -9.61 -14.66 -4.98
CA LEU A 312 -10.29 -13.98 -3.87
C LEU A 312 -11.36 -14.86 -3.21
N GLU A 313 -12.11 -15.67 -3.97
CA GLU A 313 -13.06 -16.64 -3.41
C GLU A 313 -12.33 -17.76 -2.68
N ALA A 314 -11.22 -18.25 -3.22
CA ALA A 314 -10.41 -19.30 -2.61
C ALA A 314 -9.70 -18.85 -1.30
N SER A 315 -9.39 -17.56 -1.15
CA SER A 315 -8.85 -17.00 0.10
C SER A 315 -9.92 -16.49 1.07
N GLY A 316 -11.20 -16.47 0.67
CA GLY A 316 -12.30 -15.92 1.46
C GLY A 316 -12.39 -14.39 1.45
N ASP A 317 -11.62 -13.71 0.58
CA ASP A 317 -11.49 -12.25 0.55
C ASP A 317 -12.50 -11.54 -0.35
N TRP A 318 -13.21 -12.29 -1.21
CA TRP A 318 -14.06 -11.71 -2.26
C TRP A 318 -15.03 -10.64 -1.77
N ALA A 319 -15.76 -10.90 -0.68
CA ALA A 319 -16.75 -9.96 -0.16
C ALA A 319 -16.08 -8.67 0.33
N VAL A 320 -15.03 -8.80 1.16
CA VAL A 320 -14.29 -7.67 1.74
C VAL A 320 -13.65 -6.82 0.65
N VAL A 321 -12.90 -7.43 -0.28
CA VAL A 321 -12.21 -6.71 -1.35
C VAL A 321 -13.19 -6.00 -2.28
N ARG A 322 -14.30 -6.65 -2.64
CA ARG A 322 -15.32 -6.04 -3.48
C ARG A 322 -15.98 -4.83 -2.81
N GLU A 323 -16.30 -4.94 -1.52
CA GLU A 323 -16.93 -3.85 -0.75
C GLU A 323 -15.98 -2.67 -0.58
N LEU A 324 -14.74 -2.93 -0.17
CA LEU A 324 -13.71 -1.90 -0.02
C LEU A 324 -13.38 -1.21 -1.36
N LEU A 325 -13.32 -1.97 -2.46
CA LEU A 325 -13.08 -1.39 -3.79
C LEU A 325 -14.27 -0.51 -4.23
N ALA A 326 -15.51 -0.94 -3.97
CA ALA A 326 -16.68 -0.14 -4.28
C ALA A 326 -16.70 1.17 -3.47
N GLU A 327 -16.31 1.11 -2.19
CA GLU A 327 -16.22 2.28 -1.32
C GLU A 327 -15.16 3.27 -1.80
N ILE A 328 -13.91 2.83 -2.03
CA ILE A 328 -12.83 3.74 -2.43
C ILE A 328 -13.12 4.38 -3.80
N LEU A 329 -13.72 3.63 -4.73
CA LEU A 329 -14.16 4.17 -6.01
C LEU A 329 -15.31 5.18 -5.88
N ALA A 330 -16.08 5.16 -4.79
CA ALA A 330 -17.15 6.12 -4.55
C ALA A 330 -16.64 7.41 -3.90
N ILE A 331 -15.65 7.31 -3.02
CA ILE A 331 -15.12 8.47 -2.27
C ILE A 331 -13.89 9.13 -2.92
N GLY A 332 -13.24 8.45 -3.86
CA GLY A 332 -11.98 8.90 -4.50
C GLY A 332 -10.73 8.49 -3.73
N SER A 333 -9.56 8.73 -4.33
CA SER A 333 -8.25 8.50 -3.71
C SER A 333 -8.02 9.43 -2.50
N ALA A 334 -7.05 9.09 -1.65
CA ALA A 334 -6.62 10.00 -0.60
C ALA A 334 -6.13 11.33 -1.20
N ALA A 335 -5.32 11.28 -2.26
CA ALA A 335 -4.86 12.48 -2.96
C ALA A 335 -6.01 13.40 -3.40
N HIS A 336 -7.11 12.86 -3.90
CA HIS A 336 -8.30 13.64 -4.26
C HIS A 336 -8.95 14.30 -3.04
N ARG A 337 -9.18 13.54 -1.96
CA ARG A 337 -9.82 14.08 -0.75
C ARG A 337 -8.96 15.16 -0.08
N LEU A 338 -7.65 14.98 -0.07
CA LEU A 338 -6.68 15.94 0.49
C LEU A 338 -6.67 17.26 -0.27
N ARG A 339 -6.70 17.21 -1.61
CA ARG A 339 -6.85 18.43 -2.42
C ARG A 339 -8.15 19.16 -2.11
N ARG A 340 -9.27 18.43 -2.03
CA ARG A 340 -10.56 19.03 -1.70
C ARG A 340 -10.58 19.68 -0.32
N ALA A 341 -9.93 19.08 0.68
CA ALA A 341 -9.79 19.70 2.00
C ALA A 341 -8.96 20.98 1.93
N ALA A 342 -7.85 20.98 1.20
CA ALA A 342 -7.00 22.16 1.02
C ALA A 342 -7.66 23.28 0.21
N GLU A 343 -8.46 22.95 -0.79
CA GLU A 343 -9.21 23.92 -1.59
C GLU A 343 -10.37 24.54 -0.80
N ALA A 344 -11.00 23.77 0.09
CA ALA A 344 -12.09 24.26 0.92
C ALA A 344 -11.60 25.22 2.02
N GLU A 345 -10.40 24.97 2.54
CA GLU A 345 -9.78 25.73 3.62
C GLU A 345 -8.31 26.02 3.27
N ASP A 346 -7.38 25.20 3.77
CA ASP A 346 -5.95 25.36 3.53
C ASP A 346 -5.17 24.04 3.67
N LEU A 347 -3.84 24.11 3.55
CA LEU A 347 -2.99 22.91 3.68
C LEU A 347 -3.10 22.26 5.07
N LEU A 348 -3.41 23.00 6.14
CA LEU A 348 -3.59 22.43 7.47
C LEU A 348 -4.85 21.57 7.50
N ALA A 349 -5.95 22.00 6.89
CA ALA A 349 -7.16 21.18 6.77
C ALA A 349 -6.92 19.84 6.07
N SER A 350 -6.00 19.81 5.09
CA SER A 350 -5.59 18.54 4.47
C SER A 350 -4.80 17.64 5.43
N ILE A 351 -3.96 18.22 6.30
CA ILE A 351 -3.20 17.49 7.33
C ILE A 351 -4.15 16.99 8.42
N ASP A 352 -5.11 17.80 8.85
CA ASP A 352 -6.15 17.40 9.81
C ASP A 352 -6.96 16.22 9.29
N LEU A 353 -7.32 16.23 8.00
CA LEU A 353 -7.94 15.08 7.35
C LEU A 353 -7.04 13.83 7.39
N MET A 354 -5.75 13.97 7.10
CA MET A 354 -4.80 12.84 7.20
C MET A 354 -4.73 12.28 8.62
N VAL A 355 -4.66 13.14 9.63
CA VAL A 355 -4.63 12.76 11.04
C VAL A 355 -5.93 12.05 11.43
N ALA A 356 -7.07 12.62 11.05
CA ALA A 356 -8.39 12.04 11.33
C ALA A 356 -8.55 10.65 10.69
N GLU A 357 -8.20 10.50 9.40
CA GLU A 357 -8.26 9.21 8.71
C GLU A 357 -7.27 8.20 9.30
N THR A 358 -6.06 8.65 9.67
CA THR A 358 -5.04 7.78 10.30
C THR A 358 -5.51 7.21 11.64
N ARG A 359 -6.22 8.03 12.44
CA ARG A 359 -6.87 7.64 13.69
C ARG A 359 -8.09 6.71 13.49
N GLY A 360 -8.57 6.55 12.27
CA GLY A 360 -9.78 5.79 11.95
C GLY A 360 -11.07 6.57 12.21
N ALA A 361 -11.02 7.91 12.26
CA ALA A 361 -12.22 8.73 12.30
C ALA A 361 -12.96 8.58 10.97
N VAL A 362 -14.18 8.05 11.04
CA VAL A 362 -15.01 7.84 9.85
C VAL A 362 -15.71 9.16 9.54
N GLY A 363 -15.42 9.76 8.37
CA GLY A 363 -16.29 10.81 7.81
C GLY A 363 -17.76 10.32 7.76
N PRO A 364 -18.77 11.19 7.72
CA PRO A 364 -20.16 10.84 8.02
C PRO A 364 -20.64 9.59 7.26
N ARG A 365 -20.76 8.46 7.97
CA ARG A 365 -21.31 7.20 7.46
C ARG A 365 -22.80 7.40 7.21
N ARG A 366 -23.28 7.12 5.99
CA ARG A 366 -24.71 6.81 5.81
C ARG A 366 -25.04 5.56 6.63
N PRO A 367 -26.15 5.54 7.39
CA PRO A 367 -26.49 4.40 8.23
C PRO A 367 -26.67 3.15 7.37
N HIS A 368 -25.95 2.10 7.75
CA HIS A 368 -26.10 0.76 7.22
C HIS A 368 -27.55 0.30 7.48
N ARG A 369 -28.36 0.13 6.43
CA ARG A 369 -29.68 -0.50 6.58
C ARG A 369 -29.46 -1.97 6.94
N PRO A 370 -29.97 -2.47 8.08
CA PRO A 370 -29.95 -3.89 8.37
C PRO A 370 -30.74 -4.64 7.29
N ARG A 371 -30.23 -5.81 6.88
CA ARG A 371 -30.95 -6.73 5.98
C ARG A 371 -32.34 -7.03 6.57
N PRO A 372 -33.41 -7.08 5.75
CA PRO A 372 -34.69 -7.53 6.24
C PRO A 372 -34.54 -9.00 6.67
N THR A 373 -34.77 -9.26 7.95
CA THR A 373 -34.99 -10.62 8.46
C THR A 373 -36.15 -11.21 7.69
N ALA A 374 -35.95 -12.41 7.13
CA ALA A 374 -36.99 -13.16 6.44
C ALA A 374 -38.25 -13.22 7.32
N ARG A 375 -39.35 -12.63 6.85
CA ARG A 375 -40.66 -12.81 7.46
C ARG A 375 -40.97 -14.30 7.43
N ALA A 376 -41.19 -14.88 8.60
CA ALA A 376 -41.79 -16.20 8.74
C ALA A 376 -43.11 -16.22 7.95
N ALA A 377 -43.29 -17.24 7.12
CA ALA A 377 -44.53 -17.48 6.42
C ALA A 377 -45.65 -17.73 7.46
N PRO A 378 -46.85 -17.12 7.31
CA PRO A 378 -47.95 -17.40 8.21
C PRO A 378 -48.41 -18.86 8.03
N ALA A 379 -48.66 -19.50 9.17
CA ALA A 379 -49.22 -20.84 9.26
C ALA A 379 -50.54 -20.94 8.47
N ARG A 380 -50.65 -21.96 7.63
CA ARG A 380 -51.92 -22.32 6.99
C ARG A 380 -52.84 -22.94 8.04
N SER A 381 -54.01 -22.35 8.23
CA SER A 381 -55.13 -22.98 8.93
C SER A 381 -55.77 -24.07 8.05
N PRO A 382 -56.26 -25.17 8.63
CA PRO A 382 -57.00 -26.20 7.91
C PRO A 382 -58.49 -25.82 7.75
N GLU A 383 -59.17 -26.49 6.81
CA GLU A 383 -60.63 -26.47 6.53
C GLU A 383 -61.11 -25.32 5.61
N ALA A 384 -61.99 -25.50 4.62
CA ALA A 384 -62.84 -26.62 4.22
C ALA A 384 -63.08 -26.57 2.70
N TRP A 385 -63.10 -27.74 2.06
CA TRP A 385 -63.70 -27.93 0.73
C TRP A 385 -65.14 -28.36 0.91
N ALA A 386 -66.10 -27.54 0.49
CA ALA A 386 -67.47 -27.97 0.18
C ALA A 386 -68.15 -26.96 -0.77
N ALA A 387 -68.43 -27.47 -1.98
CA ALA A 387 -69.54 -27.21 -2.91
C ALA A 387 -70.17 -25.80 -3.02
N ASP A 388 -70.18 -25.20 -4.23
CA ASP A 388 -71.27 -25.35 -5.20
C ASP A 388 -71.15 -24.38 -6.40
N ARG A 389 -71.39 -24.93 -7.60
CA ARG A 389 -71.58 -24.34 -8.96
C ARG A 389 -70.40 -24.30 -9.93
#